data_AF-A0A6G0WF34-F1
#
_entry.id   AF-A0A6G0WF34-F1
#
_cell.length_a   1.000
_cell.length_b   1.000
_cell.length_c   1.000
_cell.angle_alpha   90.00
_cell.angle_beta   90.00
_cell.angle_gamma   90.00
#
_symmetry.space_group_name_H-M   'P 1'
#
loop_
_entity.id
_entity.type
_entity.pdbx_description
1 polymer ?
#
loop_
_entity_poly.entity_id
_entity_poly.type
_entity_poly.pdbx_seq_one_letter_code
_entity_poly.pdbx_strand_id
1 'polypeptide(L)'
;MDAEVARLKAELTAKDETLNQLKVKAKAFAEAMTNEKKGLEGQLTQAKNEMNDLKTKAKAFADNVKAQILAEKERVQVLEKQLQEARAATPVATQAESPSVDKAAIEHQFRAQSEAQLAEMRQSIQRLSEESNGRMNQVVAALQSMTQSASSDVTQLLNDVQVVVNAKLALERQVSTLESDKQLARTNSASLADKLRSEMNAIEAECAKLRSQESTLRMEIGQAQQRARELEAELAREKMSNSSQTDGLQDTVRKLESELAQERMNHQNQVQDQVRKLESELAEERSSRQNQVQGALQEWQAKEAAWAAEKKDIVQKHEKFLKEEEEKKQKVKAYVAALTAEKQKALEDVDKQLKERDALHEKRMAEVKAKTMAKFTEHESVIKKGQEELEALRQLMASTTQKYEAEIKMLQTKKKEAEEETMEILKKKRLAAKAETQKLANDLEGIQKRAAMLVDVTGNKCSHQAKQLEVLQERVLEAIHVVSHQKKCDISNLNELSQVVTSPRMNAANLPGPAIGLNKIDEDVSHVIDQMTALSNVTERLVDLTLEDSDLSLKEIVLDRMKKQFSACFVHQYTKSDEAGLLRQRSSSATAPESPS
;
A
#
# COMPACT_ATOMS: atom_id res chain seq x y z
N MET A 1 22.48 26.64 38.96
CA MET A 1 21.32 25.95 38.35
C MET A 1 21.37 26.00 36.83
N ASP A 2 22.05 27.00 36.28
CA ASP A 2 21.96 27.47 34.90
C ASP A 2 22.45 26.45 33.86
N ALA A 3 23.45 25.63 34.23
CA ALA A 3 23.90 24.51 33.39
C ALA A 3 22.79 23.46 33.17
N GLU A 4 21.96 23.18 34.17
CA GLU A 4 20.83 22.25 34.06
C GLU A 4 19.68 22.86 33.25
N VAL A 5 19.43 24.17 33.42
CA VAL A 5 18.48 24.92 32.59
C VAL A 5 18.93 24.96 31.13
N ALA A 6 20.23 25.08 30.85
CA ALA A 6 20.79 25.00 29.51
C ALA A 6 20.65 23.58 28.91
N ARG A 7 20.94 22.54 29.71
CA ARG A 7 20.76 21.12 29.31
C ARG A 7 19.30 20.83 28.95
N LEU A 8 18.36 21.25 29.78
CA LEU A 8 16.92 21.06 29.55
C LEU A 8 16.41 21.86 28.35
N LYS A 9 16.92 23.07 28.09
CA LYS A 9 16.61 23.83 26.87
C LYS A 9 17.10 23.12 25.61
N ALA A 10 18.33 22.60 25.62
CA ALA A 10 18.88 21.83 24.51
C ALA A 10 18.07 20.54 24.25
N GLU A 11 17.70 19.83 25.32
CA GLU A 11 16.86 18.62 25.25
C GLU A 11 15.45 18.92 24.71
N LEU A 12 14.85 20.07 25.08
CA LEU A 12 13.58 20.53 24.55
C LEU A 12 13.68 20.83 23.04
N THR A 13 14.68 21.58 22.59
CA THR A 13 14.87 21.90 21.17
C THR A 13 15.12 20.65 20.32
N ALA A 14 15.86 19.66 20.83
CA ALA A 14 16.07 18.40 20.13
C ALA A 14 14.77 17.58 20.01
N LYS A 15 13.88 17.64 21.01
CA LYS A 15 12.55 17.00 20.96
C LYS A 15 11.62 17.70 19.98
N ASP A 16 11.60 19.04 19.93
CA ASP A 16 10.82 19.81 18.96
C ASP A 16 11.28 19.55 17.51
N GLU A 17 12.59 19.48 17.27
CA GLU A 17 13.12 19.14 15.95
C GLU A 17 12.77 17.70 15.56
N THR A 18 12.89 16.74 16.48
CA THR A 18 12.46 15.35 16.26
C THR A 18 10.96 15.26 15.95
N LEU A 19 10.13 16.00 16.69
CA LEU A 19 8.68 16.08 16.48
C LEU A 19 8.34 16.70 15.10
N ASN A 20 9.07 17.71 14.66
CA ASN A 20 8.88 18.33 13.35
C ASN A 20 9.33 17.40 12.21
N GLN A 21 10.42 16.65 12.36
CA GLN A 21 10.78 15.57 11.43
C GLN A 21 9.70 14.48 11.37
N LEU A 22 9.07 14.14 12.50
CA LEU A 22 7.97 13.18 12.56
C LEU A 22 6.74 13.69 11.79
N LYS A 23 6.36 14.97 11.97
CA LYS A 23 5.27 15.63 11.23
C LYS A 23 5.52 15.64 9.72
N VAL A 24 6.75 15.94 9.29
CA VAL A 24 7.13 15.92 7.86
C VAL A 24 7.02 14.50 7.28
N LYS A 25 7.51 13.48 7.99
CA LYS A 25 7.40 12.07 7.57
C LYS A 25 5.94 11.61 7.52
N ALA A 26 5.12 11.97 8.50
CA ALA A 26 3.69 11.66 8.52
C ALA A 26 2.93 12.33 7.36
N LYS A 27 3.25 13.59 7.05
CA LYS A 27 2.68 14.29 5.88
C LYS A 27 3.06 13.61 4.57
N ALA A 28 4.35 13.30 4.36
CA ALA A 28 4.82 12.62 3.15
C ALA A 28 4.17 11.23 2.98
N PHE A 29 3.96 10.50 4.07
CA PHE A 29 3.23 9.22 4.05
C PHE A 29 1.75 9.40 3.68
N ALA A 30 1.06 10.40 4.22
CA ALA A 30 -0.32 10.71 3.86
C ALA A 30 -0.46 11.14 2.38
N GLU A 31 0.51 11.90 1.85
CA GLU A 31 0.56 12.28 0.43
C GLU A 31 0.82 11.06 -0.47
N ALA A 32 1.71 10.14 -0.08
CA ALA A 32 1.94 8.87 -0.78
C ALA A 32 0.67 8.00 -0.84
N MET A 33 0.03 7.74 0.31
CA MET A 33 -1.25 6.99 0.38
C MET A 33 -2.36 7.64 -0.46
N THR A 34 -2.39 8.99 -0.52
CA THR A 34 -3.38 9.73 -1.33
C THR A 34 -3.12 9.56 -2.84
N ASN A 35 -1.85 9.52 -3.26
CA ASN A 35 -1.47 9.31 -4.66
C ASN A 35 -1.68 7.85 -5.09
N GLU A 36 -1.35 6.88 -4.22
CA GLU A 36 -1.63 5.46 -4.43
C GLU A 36 -3.14 5.21 -4.60
N LYS A 37 -3.96 5.77 -3.71
CA LYS A 37 -5.43 5.74 -3.82
C LYS A 37 -5.90 6.25 -5.19
N LYS A 38 -5.41 7.41 -5.65
CA LYS A 38 -5.77 7.97 -6.96
C LYS A 38 -5.35 7.06 -8.12
N GLY A 39 -4.19 6.40 -8.00
CA GLY A 39 -3.74 5.39 -8.97
C GLY A 39 -4.69 4.20 -9.06
N LEU A 40 -5.12 3.67 -7.91
CA LEU A 40 -6.08 2.56 -7.83
C LEU A 40 -7.48 2.96 -8.33
N GLU A 41 -7.95 4.18 -8.03
CA GLU A 41 -9.21 4.73 -8.58
C GLU A 41 -9.14 4.90 -10.12
N GLY A 42 -7.97 5.28 -10.64
CA GLY A 42 -7.70 5.31 -12.08
C GLY A 42 -7.74 3.92 -12.73
N GLN A 43 -7.01 2.94 -12.17
CA GLN A 43 -7.00 1.56 -12.65
C GLN A 43 -8.40 0.91 -12.60
N LEU A 44 -9.16 1.14 -11.53
CA LEU A 44 -10.54 0.67 -11.40
C LEU A 44 -11.47 1.29 -12.45
N THR A 45 -11.20 2.54 -12.86
CA THR A 45 -11.96 3.21 -13.93
C THR A 45 -11.60 2.65 -15.31
N GLN A 46 -10.31 2.42 -15.57
CA GLN A 46 -9.84 1.76 -16.80
C GLN A 46 -10.44 0.34 -16.93
N ALA A 47 -10.34 -0.50 -15.90
CA ALA A 47 -10.87 -1.86 -15.91
C ALA A 47 -12.41 -1.91 -16.12
N LYS A 48 -13.16 -0.92 -15.62
CA LYS A 48 -14.60 -0.77 -15.90
C LYS A 48 -14.87 -0.45 -17.37
N ASN A 49 -14.05 0.40 -17.99
CA ASN A 49 -14.17 0.74 -19.41
C ASN A 49 -13.84 -0.47 -20.29
N GLU A 50 -12.73 -1.17 -20.01
CA GLU A 50 -12.34 -2.40 -20.71
C GLU A 50 -13.40 -3.51 -20.59
N MET A 51 -14.03 -3.66 -19.40
CA MET A 51 -15.16 -4.58 -19.23
C MET A 51 -16.40 -4.16 -20.05
N ASN A 52 -16.66 -2.86 -20.19
CA ASN A 52 -17.80 -2.37 -20.99
C ASN A 52 -17.54 -2.54 -22.50
N ASP A 53 -16.31 -2.34 -22.96
CA ASP A 53 -15.86 -2.67 -24.32
C ASP A 53 -15.98 -4.17 -24.60
N LEU A 54 -15.55 -5.02 -23.66
CA LEU A 54 -15.70 -6.47 -23.76
C LEU A 54 -17.18 -6.90 -23.82
N LYS A 55 -18.07 -6.30 -23.02
CA LYS A 55 -19.53 -6.52 -23.10
C LYS A 55 -20.09 -6.09 -24.45
N THR A 56 -19.63 -4.96 -25.00
CA THR A 56 -20.06 -4.44 -26.30
C THR A 56 -19.61 -5.36 -27.44
N LYS A 57 -18.35 -5.81 -27.42
CA LYS A 57 -17.79 -6.80 -28.36
C LYS A 57 -18.48 -8.16 -28.26
N ALA A 58 -18.75 -8.64 -27.05
CA ALA A 58 -19.48 -9.90 -26.81
C ALA A 58 -20.92 -9.83 -27.31
N LYS A 59 -21.61 -8.69 -27.14
CA LYS A 59 -22.94 -8.47 -27.72
C LYS A 59 -22.88 -8.47 -29.25
N ALA A 60 -21.98 -7.70 -29.86
CA ALA A 60 -21.81 -7.65 -31.31
C ALA A 60 -21.49 -9.04 -31.91
N PHE A 61 -20.69 -9.85 -31.21
CA PHE A 61 -20.43 -11.24 -31.60
C PHE A 61 -21.69 -12.12 -31.51
N ALA A 62 -22.47 -12.02 -30.43
CA ALA A 62 -23.72 -12.77 -30.28
C ALA A 62 -24.77 -12.38 -31.34
N ASP A 63 -24.91 -11.08 -31.64
CA ASP A 63 -25.80 -10.57 -32.68
C ASP A 63 -25.34 -11.02 -34.09
N ASN A 64 -24.03 -11.07 -34.36
CA ASN A 64 -23.46 -11.59 -35.62
C ASN A 64 -23.69 -13.10 -35.78
N VAL A 65 -23.41 -13.91 -34.74
CA VAL A 65 -23.69 -15.36 -34.75
C VAL A 65 -25.19 -15.64 -34.96
N LYS A 66 -26.06 -14.83 -34.35
CA LYS A 66 -27.51 -14.93 -34.55
C LYS A 66 -27.93 -14.60 -35.99
N ALA A 67 -27.32 -13.58 -36.62
CA ALA A 67 -27.54 -13.28 -38.03
C ALA A 67 -27.06 -14.41 -38.95
N GLN A 68 -25.90 -15.00 -38.68
CA GLN A 68 -25.36 -16.12 -39.44
C GLN A 68 -26.24 -17.38 -39.34
N ILE A 69 -26.79 -17.68 -38.15
CA ILE A 69 -27.76 -18.77 -37.95
C ILE A 69 -29.06 -18.54 -38.73
N LEU A 70 -29.54 -17.28 -38.83
CA LEU A 70 -30.72 -16.95 -39.63
C LEU A 70 -30.45 -17.14 -41.13
N ALA A 71 -29.31 -16.65 -41.63
CA ALA A 71 -28.93 -16.78 -43.04
C ALA A 71 -28.79 -18.25 -43.48
N GLU A 72 -28.16 -19.11 -42.68
CA GLU A 72 -28.09 -20.55 -43.00
C GLU A 72 -29.43 -21.27 -42.83
N LYS A 73 -30.31 -20.82 -41.92
CA LYS A 73 -31.69 -21.35 -41.84
C LYS A 73 -32.48 -21.03 -43.12
N GLU A 74 -32.37 -19.81 -43.64
CA GLU A 74 -32.99 -19.43 -44.92
C GLU A 74 -32.38 -20.22 -46.09
N ARG A 75 -31.05 -20.43 -46.10
CA ARG A 75 -30.36 -21.24 -47.09
C ARG A 75 -30.85 -22.69 -47.11
N VAL A 76 -31.02 -23.31 -45.93
CA VAL A 76 -31.58 -24.66 -45.81
C VAL A 76 -33.01 -24.71 -46.36
N GLN A 77 -33.87 -23.75 -46.05
CA GLN A 77 -35.24 -23.71 -46.59
C GLN A 77 -35.27 -23.57 -48.12
N VAL A 78 -34.34 -22.82 -48.73
CA VAL A 78 -34.20 -22.74 -50.19
C VAL A 78 -33.78 -24.08 -50.78
N LEU A 79 -32.84 -24.79 -50.17
CA LEU A 79 -32.39 -26.12 -50.61
C LEU A 79 -33.48 -27.19 -50.44
N GLU A 80 -34.23 -27.17 -49.34
CA GLU A 80 -35.38 -28.05 -49.13
C GLU A 80 -36.46 -27.84 -50.19
N LYS A 81 -36.75 -26.58 -50.55
CA LYS A 81 -37.70 -26.23 -51.62
C LYS A 81 -37.21 -26.72 -52.99
N GLN A 82 -35.94 -26.48 -53.34
CA GLN A 82 -35.34 -26.97 -54.58
C GLN A 82 -35.36 -28.50 -54.68
N LEU A 83 -35.17 -29.21 -53.56
CA LEU A 83 -35.20 -30.68 -53.52
C LEU A 83 -36.63 -31.24 -53.64
N GLN A 84 -37.64 -30.51 -53.15
CA GLN A 84 -39.06 -30.83 -53.43
C GLN A 84 -39.42 -30.58 -54.91
N GLU A 85 -39.00 -29.44 -55.48
CA GLU A 85 -39.24 -29.09 -56.88
C GLU A 85 -38.57 -30.10 -57.83
N ALA A 86 -37.32 -30.50 -57.57
CA ALA A 86 -36.60 -31.52 -58.34
C ALA A 86 -37.29 -32.90 -58.26
N ARG A 87 -37.89 -33.26 -57.12
CA ARG A 87 -38.66 -34.51 -56.97
C ARG A 87 -40.01 -34.51 -57.70
N ALA A 88 -40.56 -33.35 -58.04
CA ALA A 88 -41.81 -33.24 -58.79
C ALA A 88 -41.62 -33.29 -60.32
N ALA A 89 -40.38 -33.20 -60.81
CA ALA A 89 -40.07 -32.88 -62.21
C ALA A 89 -39.59 -34.07 -63.07
N THR A 90 -39.74 -35.33 -62.62
CA THR A 90 -39.20 -36.52 -63.32
C THR A 90 -40.29 -37.44 -63.89
N PRO A 91 -40.84 -37.15 -65.09
CA PRO A 91 -41.71 -38.09 -65.80
C PRO A 91 -40.88 -39.19 -66.49
N VAL A 92 -41.26 -40.45 -66.29
CA VAL A 92 -40.75 -41.60 -67.08
C VAL A 92 -41.68 -41.81 -68.27
N ALA A 93 -41.16 -41.75 -69.50
CA ALA A 93 -41.95 -41.82 -70.73
C ALA A 93 -41.43 -42.86 -71.74
N THR A 94 -42.37 -43.61 -72.32
CA THR A 94 -42.24 -44.84 -73.13
C THR A 94 -42.19 -44.58 -74.65
N GLN A 95 -41.59 -45.49 -75.45
CA GLN A 95 -41.91 -45.88 -76.86
C GLN A 95 -40.73 -46.75 -77.43
N ALA A 96 -40.82 -47.69 -78.40
CA ALA A 96 -41.89 -48.38 -79.18
C ALA A 96 -41.31 -49.79 -79.63
N GLU A 97 -41.71 -50.61 -80.63
CA GLU A 97 -42.74 -50.65 -81.72
C GLU A 97 -42.97 -52.14 -82.17
N SER A 98 -43.74 -52.44 -83.25
CA SER A 98 -43.98 -53.80 -83.84
C SER A 98 -44.50 -53.70 -85.32
N PRO A 99 -45.07 -54.70 -86.06
CA PRO A 99 -45.24 -56.18 -85.88
C PRO A 99 -45.03 -57.08 -87.16
N SER A 100 -45.21 -58.42 -87.01
CA SER A 100 -45.74 -59.44 -87.98
C SER A 100 -45.02 -59.67 -89.35
N VAL A 101 -45.34 -60.62 -90.28
CA VAL A 101 -46.55 -61.45 -90.65
C VAL A 101 -46.16 -62.87 -91.17
N ASP A 102 -47.15 -63.78 -91.25
CA ASP A 102 -47.16 -65.21 -91.69
C ASP A 102 -46.76 -65.57 -93.15
N LYS A 103 -46.77 -66.88 -93.45
CA LYS A 103 -46.34 -67.52 -94.72
C LYS A 103 -47.24 -68.70 -95.13
N ALA A 104 -47.80 -68.71 -96.35
CA ALA A 104 -48.56 -69.87 -96.88
C ALA A 104 -48.53 -70.04 -98.43
N ALA A 105 -48.25 -71.29 -98.86
CA ALA A 105 -48.78 -72.04 -100.01
C ALA A 105 -48.71 -71.55 -101.50
N ILE A 106 -48.24 -72.48 -102.37
CA ILE A 106 -48.59 -72.72 -103.81
C ILE A 106 -48.19 -71.59 -104.80
N GLU A 107 -47.19 -71.71 -105.69
CA GLU A 107 -46.86 -72.69 -106.77
C GLU A 107 -47.54 -72.47 -108.15
N HIS A 108 -46.80 -72.79 -109.21
CA HIS A 108 -47.25 -72.99 -110.61
C HIS A 108 -47.57 -71.80 -111.55
N GLN A 109 -46.62 -70.86 -111.72
CA GLN A 109 -46.38 -70.25 -113.06
C GLN A 109 -44.88 -70.12 -113.42
N PHE A 110 -44.08 -71.05 -112.90
CA PHE A 110 -42.61 -71.01 -112.95
C PHE A 110 -42.06 -71.66 -114.23
N ARG A 111 -41.43 -70.87 -115.13
CA ARG A 111 -40.25 -71.25 -115.96
C ARG A 111 -39.78 -70.17 -116.94
N ALA A 112 -40.67 -69.37 -117.55
CA ALA A 112 -40.28 -68.39 -118.58
C ALA A 112 -39.72 -67.07 -118.00
N GLN A 113 -40.24 -66.60 -116.85
CA GLN A 113 -39.66 -65.46 -116.13
C GLN A 113 -38.34 -65.81 -115.42
N SER A 114 -38.01 -67.10 -115.28
CA SER A 114 -36.98 -67.55 -114.34
C SER A 114 -35.56 -67.08 -114.67
N GLU A 115 -35.20 -66.90 -115.94
CA GLU A 115 -33.85 -66.45 -116.31
C GLU A 115 -33.68 -64.93 -116.17
N ALA A 116 -34.70 -64.16 -116.55
CA ALA A 116 -34.75 -62.72 -116.29
C ALA A 116 -34.73 -62.44 -114.77
N GLN A 117 -35.59 -63.14 -114.02
CA GLN A 117 -35.59 -63.06 -112.56
C GLN A 117 -34.28 -63.59 -111.95
N LEU A 118 -33.58 -64.57 -112.52
CA LEU A 118 -32.26 -65.00 -112.01
C LEU A 118 -31.17 -63.94 -112.25
N ALA A 119 -31.18 -63.24 -113.38
CA ALA A 119 -30.25 -62.15 -113.64
C ALA A 119 -30.56 -60.92 -112.76
N GLU A 120 -31.83 -60.54 -112.64
CA GLU A 120 -32.31 -59.43 -111.82
C GLU A 120 -32.16 -59.74 -110.32
N MET A 121 -32.41 -60.97 -109.89
CA MET A 121 -32.13 -61.45 -108.53
C MET A 121 -30.62 -61.53 -108.24
N ARG A 122 -29.76 -61.82 -109.23
CA ARG A 122 -28.29 -61.72 -109.05
C ARG A 122 -27.85 -60.27 -108.88
N GLN A 123 -28.35 -59.33 -109.69
CA GLN A 123 -28.11 -57.90 -109.46
C GLN A 123 -28.72 -57.41 -108.13
N SER A 124 -29.88 -57.92 -107.73
CA SER A 124 -30.54 -57.58 -106.47
C SER A 124 -29.74 -58.12 -105.28
N ILE A 125 -29.29 -59.38 -105.31
CA ILE A 125 -28.40 -59.97 -104.30
C ILE A 125 -27.06 -59.22 -104.25
N GLN A 126 -26.51 -58.79 -105.40
CA GLN A 126 -25.28 -58.01 -105.42
C GLN A 126 -25.49 -56.61 -104.81
N ARG A 127 -26.54 -55.87 -105.21
CA ARG A 127 -26.89 -54.57 -104.62
C ARG A 127 -27.21 -54.70 -103.12
N LEU A 128 -27.97 -55.72 -102.71
CA LEU A 128 -28.27 -56.01 -101.31
C LEU A 128 -27.01 -56.42 -100.53
N SER A 129 -26.02 -57.06 -101.17
CA SER A 129 -24.72 -57.35 -100.55
C SER A 129 -23.87 -56.08 -100.41
N GLU A 130 -23.79 -55.25 -101.44
CA GLU A 130 -23.10 -53.96 -101.43
C GLU A 130 -23.74 -53.00 -100.41
N GLU A 131 -25.07 -52.94 -100.35
CA GLU A 131 -25.84 -52.14 -99.39
C GLU A 131 -25.80 -52.73 -97.98
N SER A 132 -25.83 -54.05 -97.81
CA SER A 132 -25.64 -54.71 -96.51
C SER A 132 -24.23 -54.48 -95.98
N ASN A 133 -23.20 -54.58 -96.84
CA ASN A 133 -21.82 -54.22 -96.49
C ASN A 133 -21.68 -52.73 -96.17
N GLY A 134 -22.37 -51.84 -96.90
CA GLY A 134 -22.43 -50.41 -96.61
C GLY A 134 -23.05 -50.12 -95.24
N ARG A 135 -24.22 -50.71 -94.96
CA ARG A 135 -24.91 -50.62 -93.65
C ARG A 135 -24.09 -51.25 -92.53
N MET A 136 -23.44 -52.39 -92.76
CA MET A 136 -22.56 -53.05 -91.79
C MET A 136 -21.32 -52.19 -91.49
N ASN A 137 -20.70 -51.57 -92.50
CA ASN A 137 -19.60 -50.63 -92.31
C ASN A 137 -20.04 -49.37 -91.56
N GLN A 138 -21.24 -48.85 -91.83
CA GLN A 138 -21.83 -47.76 -91.03
C GLN A 138 -22.05 -48.17 -89.57
N VAL A 139 -22.59 -49.36 -89.31
CA VAL A 139 -22.81 -49.89 -87.96
C VAL A 139 -21.47 -50.12 -87.24
N VAL A 140 -20.45 -50.66 -87.91
CA VAL A 140 -19.10 -50.81 -87.35
C VAL A 140 -18.46 -49.46 -87.03
N ALA A 141 -18.58 -48.46 -87.92
CA ALA A 141 -18.08 -47.11 -87.67
C ALA A 141 -18.82 -46.42 -86.50
N ALA A 142 -20.15 -46.59 -86.42
CA ALA A 142 -20.95 -46.09 -85.30
C ALA A 142 -20.57 -46.76 -83.97
N LEU A 143 -20.40 -48.09 -83.95
CA LEU A 143 -19.96 -48.84 -82.78
C LEU A 143 -18.53 -48.45 -82.35
N GLN A 144 -17.61 -48.23 -83.31
CA GLN A 144 -16.26 -47.74 -83.01
C GLN A 144 -16.30 -46.33 -82.41
N SER A 145 -17.10 -45.42 -82.97
CA SER A 145 -17.32 -44.07 -82.43
C SER A 145 -17.90 -44.10 -81.01
N MET A 146 -18.96 -44.89 -80.77
CA MET A 146 -19.55 -45.09 -79.45
C MET A 146 -18.56 -45.71 -78.45
N THR A 147 -17.71 -46.65 -78.89
CA THR A 147 -16.68 -47.27 -78.05
C THR A 147 -15.59 -46.25 -77.69
N GLN A 148 -15.20 -45.38 -78.61
CA GLN A 148 -14.25 -44.29 -78.35
C GLN A 148 -14.83 -43.23 -77.40
N SER A 149 -16.11 -42.84 -77.57
CA SER A 149 -16.81 -41.97 -76.62
C SER A 149 -16.83 -42.61 -75.23
N ALA A 150 -17.37 -43.83 -75.10
CA ALA A 150 -17.47 -44.50 -73.81
C ALA A 150 -16.10 -44.71 -73.12
N SER A 151 -15.03 -44.93 -73.90
CA SER A 151 -13.65 -44.98 -73.38
C SER A 151 -13.18 -43.62 -72.85
N SER A 152 -13.50 -42.52 -73.56
CA SER A 152 -13.26 -41.15 -73.09
C SER A 152 -14.07 -40.85 -71.82
N ASP A 153 -15.36 -41.18 -71.81
CA ASP A 153 -16.29 -40.94 -70.70
C ASP A 153 -15.87 -41.72 -69.43
N VAL A 154 -15.42 -42.97 -69.57
CA VAL A 154 -14.85 -43.77 -68.46
C VAL A 154 -13.51 -43.18 -67.98
N THR A 155 -12.64 -42.74 -68.88
CA THR A 155 -11.37 -42.09 -68.52
C THR A 155 -11.61 -40.78 -67.76
N GLN A 156 -12.59 -40.00 -68.21
CA GLN A 156 -13.05 -38.77 -67.57
C GLN A 156 -13.59 -39.05 -66.16
N LEU A 157 -14.52 -40.01 -66.02
CA LEU A 157 -15.11 -40.38 -64.73
C LEU A 157 -14.05 -40.88 -63.73
N LEU A 158 -13.02 -41.59 -64.18
CA LEU A 158 -11.89 -42.01 -63.34
C LEU A 158 -11.05 -40.82 -62.85
N ASN A 159 -10.82 -39.80 -63.69
CA ASN A 159 -10.15 -38.57 -63.25
C ASN A 159 -10.98 -37.84 -62.19
N ASP A 160 -12.29 -37.71 -62.40
CA ASP A 160 -13.20 -37.03 -61.46
C ASP A 160 -13.27 -37.76 -60.11
N VAL A 161 -13.34 -39.10 -60.12
CA VAL A 161 -13.25 -39.93 -58.91
C VAL A 161 -11.91 -39.70 -58.19
N GLN A 162 -10.79 -39.62 -58.90
CA GLN A 162 -9.49 -39.35 -58.29
C GLN A 162 -9.42 -37.94 -57.66
N VAL A 163 -10.01 -36.93 -58.30
CA VAL A 163 -10.12 -35.57 -57.74
C VAL A 163 -10.97 -35.59 -56.45
N VAL A 164 -12.09 -36.30 -56.45
CA VAL A 164 -12.96 -36.45 -55.25
C VAL A 164 -12.24 -37.20 -54.12
N VAL A 165 -11.47 -38.26 -54.43
CA VAL A 165 -10.65 -38.98 -53.44
C VAL A 165 -9.56 -38.07 -52.85
N ASN A 166 -8.88 -37.28 -53.69
CA ASN A 166 -7.85 -36.35 -53.23
C ASN A 166 -8.46 -35.23 -52.34
N ALA A 167 -9.62 -34.70 -52.72
CA ALA A 167 -10.37 -33.73 -51.91
C ALA A 167 -10.84 -34.31 -50.58
N LYS A 168 -11.34 -35.55 -50.57
CA LYS A 168 -11.70 -36.29 -49.34
C LYS A 168 -10.51 -36.44 -48.40
N LEU A 169 -9.34 -36.85 -48.90
CA LEU A 169 -8.12 -36.99 -48.11
C LEU A 169 -7.61 -35.65 -47.57
N ALA A 170 -7.79 -34.55 -48.31
CA ALA A 170 -7.47 -33.20 -47.82
C ALA A 170 -8.42 -32.75 -46.68
N LEU A 171 -9.73 -33.01 -46.82
CA LEU A 171 -10.72 -32.74 -45.78
C LEU A 171 -10.49 -33.60 -44.52
N GLU A 172 -10.17 -34.88 -44.66
CA GLU A 172 -9.86 -35.76 -43.52
C GLU A 172 -8.63 -35.27 -42.73
N ARG A 173 -7.60 -34.73 -43.41
CA ARG A 173 -6.46 -34.07 -42.76
C ARG A 173 -6.89 -32.79 -42.03
N GLN A 174 -7.69 -31.93 -42.66
CA GLN A 174 -8.20 -30.70 -42.04
C GLN A 174 -9.05 -30.99 -40.80
N VAL A 175 -9.95 -31.99 -40.86
CA VAL A 175 -10.75 -32.42 -39.71
C VAL A 175 -9.84 -32.89 -38.57
N SER A 176 -8.83 -33.72 -38.85
CA SER A 176 -7.87 -34.19 -37.84
C SER A 176 -7.11 -33.04 -37.16
N THR A 177 -6.65 -32.04 -37.93
CA THR A 177 -6.03 -30.83 -37.37
C THR A 177 -7.01 -30.04 -36.49
N LEU A 178 -8.24 -29.81 -36.97
CA LEU A 178 -9.27 -29.08 -36.21
C LEU A 178 -9.70 -29.82 -34.93
N GLU A 179 -9.66 -31.15 -34.91
CA GLU A 179 -9.89 -31.93 -33.70
C GLU A 179 -8.73 -31.83 -32.70
N SER A 180 -7.48 -31.76 -33.18
CA SER A 180 -6.30 -31.48 -32.35
C SER A 180 -6.37 -30.08 -31.74
N ASP A 181 -6.63 -29.04 -32.54
CA ASP A 181 -6.77 -27.65 -32.08
C ASP A 181 -7.92 -27.49 -31.08
N LYS A 182 -9.03 -28.21 -31.29
CA LYS A 182 -10.17 -28.29 -30.37
C LYS A 182 -9.83 -28.98 -29.05
N GLN A 183 -8.93 -29.96 -29.03
CA GLN A 183 -8.40 -30.52 -27.78
C GLN A 183 -7.46 -29.54 -27.08
N LEU A 184 -6.53 -28.90 -27.81
CA LEU A 184 -5.61 -27.90 -27.27
C LEU A 184 -6.36 -26.70 -26.65
N ALA A 185 -7.39 -26.20 -27.34
CA ALA A 185 -8.24 -25.11 -26.83
C ALA A 185 -8.99 -25.52 -25.56
N ARG A 186 -9.43 -26.78 -25.45
CA ARG A 186 -10.08 -27.32 -24.24
C ARG A 186 -9.11 -27.43 -23.07
N THR A 187 -7.90 -27.95 -23.28
CA THR A 187 -6.89 -28.05 -22.20
C THR A 187 -6.41 -26.68 -21.73
N ASN A 188 -6.21 -25.74 -22.64
CA ASN A 188 -5.84 -24.37 -22.31
C ASN A 188 -6.96 -23.64 -21.54
N SER A 189 -8.22 -23.83 -21.95
CA SER A 189 -9.39 -23.27 -21.26
C SER A 189 -9.56 -23.84 -19.85
N ALA A 190 -9.40 -25.16 -19.67
CA ALA A 190 -9.43 -25.80 -18.35
C ALA A 190 -8.31 -25.28 -17.43
N SER A 191 -7.06 -25.24 -17.93
CA SER A 191 -5.92 -24.72 -17.18
C SER A 191 -6.11 -23.26 -16.75
N LEU A 192 -6.66 -22.41 -17.64
CA LEU A 192 -6.97 -21.02 -17.30
C LEU A 192 -8.09 -20.92 -16.26
N ALA A 193 -9.14 -21.74 -16.36
CA ALA A 193 -10.24 -21.76 -15.39
C ALA A 193 -9.77 -22.23 -13.99
N ASP A 194 -8.88 -23.22 -13.92
CA ASP A 194 -8.30 -23.68 -12.65
C ASP A 194 -7.34 -22.65 -12.05
N LYS A 195 -6.54 -21.95 -12.88
CA LYS A 195 -5.71 -20.82 -12.44
C LYS A 195 -6.56 -19.69 -11.86
N LEU A 196 -7.61 -19.27 -12.57
CA LEU A 196 -8.54 -18.23 -12.09
C LEU A 196 -9.25 -18.65 -10.79
N ARG A 197 -9.62 -19.93 -10.64
CA ARG A 197 -10.17 -20.45 -9.38
C ARG A 197 -9.15 -20.39 -8.23
N SER A 198 -7.88 -20.72 -8.50
CA SER A 198 -6.80 -20.60 -7.51
C SER A 198 -6.55 -19.15 -7.09
N GLU A 199 -6.57 -18.21 -8.03
CA GLU A 199 -6.40 -16.77 -7.76
C GLU A 199 -7.60 -16.21 -6.97
N MET A 200 -8.82 -16.61 -7.31
CA MET A 200 -10.03 -16.23 -6.56
C MET A 200 -10.00 -16.75 -5.11
N ASN A 201 -9.65 -18.04 -4.91
CA ASN A 201 -9.52 -18.63 -3.58
C ASN A 201 -8.45 -17.92 -2.72
N ALA A 202 -7.35 -17.46 -3.33
CA ALA A 202 -6.31 -16.71 -2.62
C ALA A 202 -6.82 -15.32 -2.19
N ILE A 203 -7.55 -14.62 -3.05
CA ILE A 203 -8.18 -13.33 -2.75
C ILE A 203 -9.22 -13.48 -1.64
N GLU A 204 -10.05 -14.53 -1.67
CA GLU A 204 -11.03 -14.81 -0.60
C GLU A 204 -10.35 -15.06 0.76
N ALA A 205 -9.25 -15.81 0.79
CA ALA A 205 -8.47 -16.05 2.01
C ALA A 205 -7.82 -14.75 2.55
N GLU A 206 -7.33 -13.88 1.66
CA GLU A 206 -6.80 -12.57 2.05
C GLU A 206 -7.91 -11.62 2.56
N CYS A 207 -9.07 -11.60 1.91
CA CYS A 207 -10.24 -10.87 2.41
C CYS A 207 -10.70 -11.36 3.80
N ALA A 208 -10.67 -12.66 4.06
CA ALA A 208 -10.98 -13.22 5.39
C ALA A 208 -9.98 -12.78 6.45
N LYS A 209 -8.68 -12.81 6.14
CA LYS A 209 -7.59 -12.33 7.00
C LYS A 209 -7.74 -10.84 7.30
N LEU A 210 -7.97 -9.99 6.29
CA LEU A 210 -8.17 -8.55 6.48
C LEU A 210 -9.38 -8.25 7.37
N ARG A 211 -10.50 -8.98 7.21
CA ARG A 211 -11.67 -8.87 8.11
C ARG A 211 -11.36 -9.27 9.54
N SER A 212 -10.54 -10.30 9.78
CA SER A 212 -10.10 -10.63 11.14
C SER A 212 -9.23 -9.52 11.77
N GLN A 213 -8.33 -8.92 10.99
CA GLN A 213 -7.49 -7.81 11.46
C GLN A 213 -8.33 -6.55 11.76
N GLU A 214 -9.33 -6.25 10.93
CA GLU A 214 -10.27 -5.16 11.20
C GLU A 214 -11.06 -5.40 12.50
N SER A 215 -11.51 -6.62 12.75
CA SER A 215 -12.20 -7.00 13.98
C SER A 215 -11.31 -6.80 15.22
N THR A 216 -10.05 -7.23 15.16
CA THR A 216 -9.06 -7.02 16.23
C THR A 216 -8.82 -5.52 16.48
N LEU A 217 -8.57 -4.73 15.44
CA LEU A 217 -8.35 -3.28 15.56
C LEU A 217 -9.57 -2.55 16.13
N ARG A 218 -10.80 -2.94 15.75
CA ARG A 218 -12.03 -2.39 16.33
C ARG A 218 -12.14 -2.69 17.83
N MET A 219 -11.73 -3.89 18.27
CA MET A 219 -11.69 -4.26 19.69
C MET A 219 -10.64 -3.46 20.46
N GLU A 220 -9.43 -3.30 19.91
CA GLU A 220 -8.34 -2.50 20.50
C GLU A 220 -8.74 -1.03 20.65
N ILE A 221 -9.38 -0.44 19.63
CA ILE A 221 -9.93 0.93 19.68
C ILE A 221 -10.98 1.05 20.79
N GLY A 222 -11.87 0.06 20.94
CA GLY A 222 -12.85 0.02 22.02
C GLY A 222 -12.20 -0.01 23.42
N GLN A 223 -11.17 -0.83 23.60
CA GLN A 223 -10.41 -0.89 24.86
C GLN A 223 -9.64 0.42 25.13
N ALA A 224 -9.06 1.05 24.12
CA ALA A 224 -8.37 2.32 24.25
C ALA A 224 -9.34 3.47 24.62
N GLN A 225 -10.53 3.51 24.01
CA GLN A 225 -11.59 4.45 24.37
C GLN A 225 -12.10 4.24 25.79
N GLN A 226 -12.21 2.99 26.26
CA GLN A 226 -12.61 2.68 27.63
C GLN A 226 -11.55 3.16 28.65
N ARG A 227 -10.26 2.88 28.42
CA ARG A 227 -9.16 3.38 29.25
C ARG A 227 -9.08 4.91 29.27
N ALA A 228 -9.37 5.58 28.15
CA ALA A 228 -9.41 7.03 28.10
C ALA A 228 -10.49 7.60 29.05
N ARG A 229 -11.71 7.04 29.03
CA ARG A 229 -12.80 7.43 29.95
C ARG A 229 -12.47 7.14 31.41
N GLU A 230 -11.77 6.04 31.69
CA GLU A 230 -11.32 5.69 33.04
C GLU A 230 -10.33 6.73 33.57
N LEU A 231 -9.32 7.12 32.78
CA LEU A 231 -8.37 8.18 33.10
C LEU A 231 -9.04 9.56 33.22
N GLU A 232 -10.01 9.89 32.37
CA GLU A 232 -10.81 11.12 32.49
C GLU A 232 -11.61 11.15 33.81
N ALA A 233 -12.18 10.01 34.21
CA ALA A 233 -12.91 9.86 35.47
C ALA A 233 -11.99 9.85 36.70
N GLU A 234 -10.73 9.43 36.57
CA GLU A 234 -9.70 9.55 37.61
C GLU A 234 -9.24 11.00 37.76
N LEU A 235 -8.92 11.68 36.66
CA LEU A 235 -8.57 13.10 36.67
C LEU A 235 -9.71 13.97 37.23
N ALA A 236 -10.97 13.60 36.99
CA ALA A 236 -12.13 14.27 37.59
C ALA A 236 -12.20 14.04 39.13
N ARG A 237 -11.96 12.81 39.59
CA ARG A 237 -11.88 12.49 41.04
C ARG A 237 -10.72 13.21 41.72
N GLU A 238 -9.54 13.23 41.11
CA GLU A 238 -8.37 13.93 41.63
C GLU A 238 -8.60 15.44 41.72
N LYS A 239 -9.21 16.06 40.69
CA LYS A 239 -9.59 17.49 40.74
C LYS A 239 -10.56 17.80 41.88
N MET A 240 -11.55 16.94 42.16
CA MET A 240 -12.44 17.13 43.31
C MET A 240 -11.71 16.97 44.65
N SER A 241 -10.79 16.00 44.75
CA SER A 241 -9.94 15.83 45.94
C SER A 241 -9.02 17.02 46.19
N ASN A 242 -8.41 17.56 45.12
CA ASN A 242 -7.51 18.70 45.23
C ASN A 242 -8.28 20.01 45.50
N SER A 243 -9.53 20.13 45.03
CA SER A 243 -10.44 21.21 45.44
C SER A 243 -10.73 21.15 46.94
N SER A 244 -11.23 20.03 47.46
CA SER A 244 -11.59 19.93 48.88
C SER A 244 -10.39 20.04 49.83
N GLN A 245 -9.19 19.60 49.41
CA GLN A 245 -7.94 19.92 50.11
C GLN A 245 -7.62 21.42 50.08
N THR A 246 -7.81 22.09 48.94
CA THR A 246 -7.59 23.54 48.82
C THR A 246 -8.58 24.33 49.68
N ASP A 247 -9.85 23.94 49.69
CA ASP A 247 -10.91 24.55 50.51
C ASP A 247 -10.61 24.37 52.01
N GLY A 248 -10.24 23.15 52.43
CA GLY A 248 -9.82 22.87 53.81
C GLY A 248 -8.56 23.64 54.22
N LEU A 249 -7.58 23.78 53.32
CA LEU A 249 -6.40 24.62 53.56
C LEU A 249 -6.78 26.10 53.71
N GLN A 250 -7.66 26.64 52.86
CA GLN A 250 -8.16 28.02 53.00
C GLN A 250 -8.85 28.24 54.35
N ASP A 251 -9.66 27.30 54.83
CA ASP A 251 -10.30 27.43 56.15
C ASP A 251 -9.29 27.33 57.31
N THR A 252 -8.23 26.52 57.20
CA THR A 252 -7.13 26.56 58.19
C THR A 252 -6.37 27.88 58.17
N VAL A 253 -6.16 28.49 56.98
CA VAL A 253 -5.53 29.82 56.86
C VAL A 253 -6.42 30.88 57.50
N ARG A 254 -7.73 30.94 57.18
CA ARG A 254 -8.69 31.86 57.81
C ARG A 254 -8.70 31.73 59.34
N LYS A 255 -8.63 30.50 59.85
CA LYS A 255 -8.58 30.24 61.30
C LYS A 255 -7.30 30.79 61.93
N LEU A 256 -6.14 30.53 61.31
CA LEU A 256 -4.85 31.06 61.77
C LEU A 256 -4.75 32.59 61.66
N GLU A 257 -5.33 33.20 60.63
CA GLU A 257 -5.43 34.65 60.47
C GLU A 257 -6.31 35.27 61.58
N SER A 258 -7.43 34.63 61.93
CA SER A 258 -8.31 35.04 63.03
C SER A 258 -7.61 34.91 64.40
N GLU A 259 -6.93 33.79 64.65
CA GLU A 259 -6.14 33.56 65.87
C GLU A 259 -4.98 34.57 66.00
N LEU A 260 -4.29 34.87 64.90
CA LEU A 260 -3.23 35.89 64.85
C LEU A 260 -3.79 37.31 65.06
N ALA A 261 -4.98 37.63 64.55
CA ALA A 261 -5.64 38.90 64.79
C ALA A 261 -6.08 39.04 66.26
N GLN A 262 -6.61 37.97 66.86
CA GLN A 262 -6.95 37.92 68.28
C GLN A 262 -5.70 38.05 69.18
N GLU A 263 -4.60 37.37 68.85
CA GLU A 263 -3.35 37.51 69.61
C GLU A 263 -2.72 38.91 69.49
N ARG A 264 -2.80 39.55 68.31
CA ARG A 264 -2.42 40.96 68.16
C ARG A 264 -3.26 41.88 69.03
N MET A 265 -4.57 41.63 69.13
CA MET A 265 -5.46 42.39 70.00
C MET A 265 -5.16 42.14 71.49
N ASN A 266 -4.89 40.89 71.89
CA ASN A 266 -4.47 40.53 73.25
C ASN A 266 -3.18 41.26 73.64
N HIS A 267 -2.15 41.19 72.79
CA HIS A 267 -0.88 41.90 73.00
C HIS A 267 -1.07 43.43 73.04
N GLN A 268 -1.88 44.00 72.15
CA GLN A 268 -2.18 45.43 72.15
C GLN A 268 -2.86 45.88 73.46
N ASN A 269 -3.84 45.10 73.95
CA ASN A 269 -4.51 45.37 75.23
C ASN A 269 -3.53 45.24 76.41
N GLN A 270 -2.68 44.20 76.41
CA GLN A 270 -1.65 44.00 77.44
C GLN A 270 -0.65 45.17 77.48
N VAL A 271 -0.21 45.67 76.33
CA VAL A 271 0.66 46.85 76.23
C VAL A 271 -0.07 48.11 76.71
N GLN A 272 -1.34 48.31 76.34
CA GLN A 272 -2.12 49.46 76.85
C GLN A 272 -2.30 49.42 78.38
N ASP A 273 -2.54 48.25 78.97
CA ASP A 273 -2.66 48.12 80.43
C ASP A 273 -1.31 48.21 81.16
N GLN A 274 -0.20 47.84 80.52
CA GLN A 274 1.14 48.15 81.03
C GLN A 274 1.43 49.65 80.98
N VAL A 275 1.10 50.33 79.87
CA VAL A 275 1.22 51.79 79.75
C VAL A 275 0.39 52.50 80.82
N ARG A 276 -0.90 52.15 80.98
CA ARG A 276 -1.77 52.72 82.03
C ARG A 276 -1.23 52.52 83.44
N LYS A 277 -0.65 51.35 83.73
CA LYS A 277 -0.02 51.09 85.04
C LYS A 277 1.19 51.97 85.25
N LEU A 278 2.10 52.05 84.27
CA LEU A 278 3.27 52.93 84.33
C LEU A 278 2.88 54.41 84.40
N GLU A 279 1.79 54.83 83.75
CA GLU A 279 1.23 56.18 83.86
C GLU A 279 0.65 56.45 85.25
N SER A 280 -0.04 55.48 85.87
CA SER A 280 -0.55 55.58 87.24
C SER A 280 0.58 55.60 88.27
N GLU A 281 1.55 54.68 88.15
CA GLU A 281 2.75 54.62 88.99
C GLU A 281 3.57 55.92 88.87
N LEU A 282 3.72 56.48 87.67
CA LEU A 282 4.37 57.77 87.45
C LEU A 282 3.56 58.94 88.02
N ALA A 283 2.22 58.88 87.99
CA ALA A 283 1.36 59.89 88.61
C ALA A 283 1.39 59.82 90.13
N GLU A 284 1.41 58.62 90.71
CA GLU A 284 1.58 58.37 92.14
C GLU A 284 2.98 58.78 92.62
N GLU A 285 4.05 58.47 91.87
CA GLU A 285 5.40 58.91 92.22
C GLU A 285 5.54 60.45 92.09
N ARG A 286 4.93 61.06 91.07
CA ARG A 286 4.86 62.54 90.95
C ARG A 286 4.10 63.16 92.12
N SER A 287 2.95 62.60 92.50
CA SER A 287 2.17 63.06 93.65
C SER A 287 2.94 62.88 94.96
N SER A 288 3.59 61.74 95.15
CA SER A 288 4.44 61.43 96.31
C SER A 288 5.62 62.42 96.41
N ARG A 289 6.38 62.63 95.31
CA ARG A 289 7.45 63.63 95.24
C ARG A 289 6.94 65.06 95.43
N GLN A 290 5.77 65.40 94.89
CA GLN A 290 5.16 66.72 95.09
C GLN A 290 4.79 66.94 96.56
N ASN A 291 4.15 65.96 97.21
CA ASN A 291 3.83 65.99 98.63
C ASN A 291 5.10 66.02 99.50
N GLN A 292 6.17 65.32 99.11
CA GLN A 292 7.46 65.33 99.80
C GLN A 292 8.17 66.69 99.67
N VAL A 293 8.17 67.30 98.48
CA VAL A 293 8.71 68.65 98.25
C VAL A 293 7.86 69.72 98.94
N GLN A 294 6.53 69.59 98.93
CA GLN A 294 5.62 70.51 99.60
C GLN A 294 5.70 70.38 101.13
N GLY A 295 5.89 69.18 101.65
CA GLY A 295 6.21 68.92 103.06
C GLY A 295 7.55 69.51 103.45
N ALA A 296 8.60 69.31 102.64
CA ALA A 296 9.91 69.94 102.85
C ALA A 296 9.85 71.48 102.76
N LEU A 297 9.00 72.03 101.89
CA LEU A 297 8.77 73.48 101.79
C LEU A 297 8.02 74.03 103.02
N GLN A 298 7.03 73.30 103.54
CA GLN A 298 6.36 73.64 104.80
C GLN A 298 7.31 73.51 106.01
N GLU A 299 8.16 72.48 106.04
CA GLU A 299 9.19 72.32 107.08
C GLU A 299 10.25 73.43 106.98
N TRP A 300 10.59 73.86 105.76
CA TRP A 300 11.49 75.01 105.54
C TRP A 300 10.85 76.33 105.95
N GLN A 301 9.58 76.58 105.61
CA GLN A 301 8.83 77.75 106.09
C GLN A 301 8.64 77.74 107.61
N ALA A 302 8.45 76.57 108.22
CA ALA A 302 8.42 76.41 109.67
C ALA A 302 9.79 76.70 110.30
N LYS A 303 10.89 76.28 109.68
CA LYS A 303 12.27 76.62 110.10
C LYS A 303 12.58 78.11 109.89
N GLU A 304 12.11 78.73 108.82
CA GLU A 304 12.30 80.15 108.54
C GLU A 304 11.48 81.02 109.51
N ALA A 305 10.24 80.60 109.83
CA ALA A 305 9.43 81.22 110.90
C ALA A 305 10.04 81.00 112.29
N ALA A 306 10.58 79.81 112.56
CA ALA A 306 11.31 79.51 113.79
C ALA A 306 12.59 80.34 113.90
N TRP A 307 13.36 80.54 112.81
CA TRP A 307 14.52 81.41 112.77
C TRP A 307 14.16 82.91 112.81
N ALA A 308 12.99 83.32 112.33
CA ALA A 308 12.49 84.69 112.51
C ALA A 308 12.13 84.95 113.98
N ALA A 309 11.47 83.99 114.63
CA ALA A 309 11.20 84.03 116.07
C ALA A 309 12.49 83.95 116.89
N GLU A 310 13.38 83.02 116.58
CA GLU A 310 14.68 82.81 117.23
C GLU A 310 15.63 83.99 116.99
N LYS A 311 15.58 84.69 115.85
CA LYS A 311 16.33 85.93 115.64
C LYS A 311 15.81 87.07 116.53
N LYS A 312 14.49 87.17 116.71
CA LYS A 312 13.86 88.15 117.61
C LYS A 312 14.18 87.84 119.08
N ASP A 313 14.13 86.57 119.44
CA ASP A 313 14.46 86.03 120.75
C ASP A 313 15.97 86.03 121.03
N ILE A 314 16.84 85.88 120.02
CA ILE A 314 18.30 86.06 120.12
C ILE A 314 18.65 87.53 120.31
N VAL A 315 17.97 88.48 119.67
CA VAL A 315 18.16 89.91 119.98
C VAL A 315 17.80 90.19 121.44
N GLN A 316 16.63 89.74 121.90
CA GLN A 316 16.20 89.90 123.30
C GLN A 316 17.07 89.11 124.30
N LYS A 317 17.61 87.96 123.89
CA LYS A 317 18.57 87.18 124.69
C LYS A 317 19.96 87.77 124.65
N HIS A 318 20.42 88.46 123.60
CA HIS A 318 21.76 89.06 123.59
C HIS A 318 21.86 90.22 124.59
N GLU A 319 20.77 90.97 124.78
CA GLU A 319 20.62 91.97 125.85
C GLU A 319 20.57 91.34 127.26
N LYS A 320 20.23 90.05 127.37
CA LYS A 320 20.05 89.32 128.64
C LYS A 320 21.20 88.37 128.99
N PHE A 321 21.93 87.84 128.00
CA PHE A 321 23.09 86.96 128.16
C PHE A 321 24.28 87.72 128.75
N LEU A 322 24.39 89.02 128.45
CA LEU A 322 25.27 89.98 129.15
C LEU A 322 25.00 90.10 130.67
N LYS A 323 23.99 89.40 131.21
CA LYS A 323 23.71 89.24 132.65
C LYS A 323 23.57 87.79 133.12
N GLU A 324 23.60 86.80 132.23
CA GLU A 324 23.24 85.40 132.52
C GLU A 324 24.29 84.37 132.02
N GLU A 325 25.52 84.82 131.74
CA GLU A 325 26.66 83.95 131.36
C GLU A 325 27.32 83.22 132.56
N GLU A 326 26.81 83.39 133.79
CA GLU A 326 27.37 82.75 135.00
C GLU A 326 26.69 81.39 135.36
N GLU A 327 25.45 81.12 134.93
CA GLU A 327 24.64 79.99 135.43
C GLU A 327 24.24 78.92 134.39
N LYS A 328 25.22 78.28 133.74
CA LYS A 328 24.96 77.10 132.87
C LYS A 328 25.90 75.91 133.11
N LYS A 329 25.66 75.13 134.17
CA LYS A 329 26.50 73.94 134.49
C LYS A 329 25.83 72.66 135.00
N GLN A 330 24.50 72.47 134.85
CA GLN A 330 23.80 71.32 135.47
C GLN A 330 22.79 70.49 134.64
N LYS A 331 22.59 70.71 133.33
CA LYS A 331 21.53 70.00 132.55
C LYS A 331 21.96 68.99 131.46
N VAL A 332 23.22 68.52 131.47
CA VAL A 332 23.70 67.53 130.47
C VAL A 332 23.34 66.07 130.82
N LYS A 333 23.08 65.74 132.09
CA LYS A 333 22.92 64.35 132.57
C LYS A 333 21.63 63.61 132.16
N ALA A 334 20.63 64.29 131.60
CA ALA A 334 19.33 63.67 131.30
C ALA A 334 19.27 62.96 129.92
N TYR A 335 20.09 63.39 128.95
CA TYR A 335 19.92 62.99 127.54
C TYR A 335 20.37 61.54 127.24
N VAL A 336 21.32 61.01 128.01
CA VAL A 336 21.95 59.69 127.77
C VAL A 336 21.02 58.51 128.11
N ALA A 337 20.01 58.71 128.95
CA ALA A 337 19.11 57.63 129.38
C ALA A 337 18.14 57.16 128.27
N ALA A 338 17.69 58.06 127.40
CA ALA A 338 16.69 57.75 126.38
C ALA A 338 17.22 56.81 125.27
N LEU A 339 18.45 57.05 124.80
CA LEU A 339 19.08 56.32 123.69
C LEU A 339 19.32 54.82 123.97
N THR A 340 19.24 54.39 125.24
CA THR A 340 19.40 52.97 125.61
C THR A 340 18.12 52.15 125.35
N ALA A 341 16.94 52.78 125.33
CA ALA A 341 15.65 52.07 125.21
C ALA A 341 15.32 51.64 123.76
N GLU A 342 15.58 52.50 122.78
CA GLU A 342 15.24 52.22 121.38
C GLU A 342 16.07 51.07 120.78
N LYS A 343 17.33 50.93 121.22
CA LYS A 343 18.28 49.93 120.72
C LYS A 343 17.80 48.48 120.92
N GLN A 344 17.06 48.21 121.98
CA GLN A 344 16.61 46.84 122.28
C GLN A 344 15.46 46.42 121.35
N LYS A 345 14.49 47.32 121.11
CA LYS A 345 13.32 47.04 120.26
C LYS A 345 13.68 46.81 118.79
N ALA A 346 14.65 47.57 118.27
CA ALA A 346 15.08 47.46 116.88
C ALA A 346 15.73 46.10 116.52
N LEU A 347 16.19 45.32 117.52
CA LEU A 347 16.79 44.00 117.29
C LEU A 347 15.75 42.88 117.15
N GLU A 348 14.59 43.01 117.79
CA GLU A 348 13.54 41.98 117.81
C GLU A 348 12.73 41.95 116.48
N ASP A 349 12.44 43.13 115.90
CA ASP A 349 11.77 43.22 114.60
C ASP A 349 12.65 42.68 113.44
N VAL A 350 13.97 42.82 113.52
CA VAL A 350 14.91 42.31 112.49
C VAL A 350 15.02 40.80 112.50
N ASP A 351 15.10 40.17 113.68
CA ASP A 351 15.13 38.70 113.82
C ASP A 351 13.82 38.05 113.35
N LYS A 352 12.68 38.72 113.55
CA LYS A 352 11.40 38.30 112.99
C LYS A 352 11.36 38.40 111.46
N GLN A 353 11.79 39.52 110.87
CA GLN A 353 11.83 39.69 109.42
C GLN A 353 12.78 38.69 108.73
N LEU A 354 13.92 38.35 109.35
CA LEU A 354 14.82 37.31 108.85
C LEU A 354 14.11 35.94 108.77
N LYS A 355 13.41 35.53 109.83
CA LYS A 355 12.70 34.24 109.87
C LYS A 355 11.56 34.15 108.86
N GLU A 356 10.80 35.24 108.67
CA GLU A 356 9.75 35.31 107.64
C GLU A 356 10.34 35.31 106.21
N ARG A 357 11.44 36.03 105.98
CA ARG A 357 12.16 36.05 104.69
C ARG A 357 12.73 34.67 104.34
N ASP A 358 13.33 33.98 105.30
CA ASP A 358 14.01 32.71 105.06
C ASP A 358 13.00 31.57 104.87
N ALA A 359 11.87 31.58 105.59
CA ALA A 359 10.73 30.70 105.30
C ALA A 359 10.13 30.94 103.90
N LEU A 360 10.05 32.21 103.46
CA LEU A 360 9.62 32.56 102.10
C LEU A 360 10.63 32.09 101.04
N HIS A 361 11.93 32.18 101.33
CA HIS A 361 13.00 31.71 100.46
C HIS A 361 12.98 30.18 100.31
N GLU A 362 12.84 29.45 101.42
CA GLU A 362 12.71 27.99 101.44
C GLU A 362 11.51 27.54 100.59
N LYS A 363 10.34 28.18 100.77
CA LYS A 363 9.14 27.92 99.97
C LYS A 363 9.36 28.21 98.49
N ARG A 364 10.01 29.33 98.13
CA ARG A 364 10.34 29.67 96.73
C ARG A 364 11.32 28.67 96.12
N MET A 365 12.33 28.21 96.86
CA MET A 365 13.28 27.20 96.40
C MET A 365 12.60 25.84 96.17
N ALA A 366 11.68 25.43 97.05
CA ALA A 366 10.86 24.23 96.86
C ALA A 366 9.96 24.35 95.62
N GLU A 367 9.29 25.50 95.43
CA GLU A 367 8.41 25.76 94.28
C GLU A 367 9.19 25.80 92.95
N VAL A 368 10.35 26.45 92.91
CA VAL A 368 11.25 26.46 91.76
C VAL A 368 11.74 25.04 91.45
N LYS A 369 12.20 24.29 92.45
CA LYS A 369 12.66 22.90 92.27
C LYS A 369 11.54 22.00 91.71
N ALA A 370 10.32 22.14 92.20
CA ALA A 370 9.15 21.42 91.69
C ALA A 370 8.81 21.81 90.24
N LYS A 371 8.78 23.11 89.92
CA LYS A 371 8.54 23.61 88.56
C LYS A 371 9.64 23.18 87.57
N THR A 372 10.90 23.18 87.99
CA THR A 372 12.04 22.72 87.19
C THR A 372 11.94 21.21 86.93
N MET A 373 11.61 20.39 87.94
CA MET A 373 11.44 18.94 87.74
C MET A 373 10.24 18.62 86.82
N ALA A 374 9.11 19.30 87.00
CA ALA A 374 7.96 19.15 86.10
C ALA A 374 8.32 19.46 84.64
N LYS A 375 9.08 20.54 84.39
CA LYS A 375 9.59 20.89 83.06
C LYS A 375 10.58 19.87 82.50
N PHE A 376 11.43 19.27 83.33
CA PHE A 376 12.31 18.19 82.84
C PHE A 376 11.50 16.97 82.39
N THR A 377 10.48 16.54 83.14
CA THR A 377 9.58 15.45 82.73
C THR A 377 8.77 15.81 81.48
N GLU A 378 8.31 17.06 81.35
CA GLU A 378 7.66 17.57 80.14
C GLU A 378 8.59 17.50 78.92
N HIS A 379 9.81 18.04 79.03
CA HIS A 379 10.82 17.99 77.96
C HIS A 379 11.24 16.55 77.60
N GLU A 380 11.37 15.65 78.57
CA GLU A 380 11.65 14.23 78.34
C GLU A 380 10.52 13.56 77.54
N SER A 381 9.26 13.87 77.86
CA SER A 381 8.10 13.36 77.09
C SER A 381 8.07 13.89 75.65
N VAL A 382 8.44 15.16 75.43
CA VAL A 382 8.53 15.77 74.09
C VAL A 382 9.67 15.18 73.28
N ILE A 383 10.85 14.97 73.90
CA ILE A 383 12.00 14.31 73.26
C ILE A 383 11.63 12.88 72.84
N LYS A 384 10.97 12.13 73.73
CA LYS A 384 10.53 10.75 73.42
C LYS A 384 9.52 10.72 72.26
N LYS A 385 8.51 11.59 72.28
CA LYS A 385 7.53 11.71 71.17
C LYS A 385 8.20 12.09 69.85
N GLY A 386 9.17 13.01 69.87
CA GLY A 386 9.96 13.38 68.69
C GLY A 386 10.86 12.24 68.17
N GLN A 387 11.33 11.35 69.03
CA GLN A 387 12.04 10.13 68.61
C GLN A 387 11.10 9.10 67.98
N GLU A 388 9.91 8.90 68.56
CA GLU A 388 8.86 8.02 68.01
C GLU A 388 8.39 8.51 66.62
N GLU A 389 8.19 9.82 66.44
CA GLU A 389 7.84 10.44 65.16
C GLU A 389 8.98 10.35 64.12
N LEU A 390 10.24 10.55 64.52
CA LEU A 390 11.40 10.37 63.65
C LEU A 390 11.56 8.92 63.16
N GLU A 391 11.30 7.94 64.02
CA GLU A 391 11.41 6.53 63.65
C GLU A 391 10.25 6.08 62.76
N ALA A 392 9.03 6.57 63.02
CA ALA A 392 7.90 6.40 62.10
C ALA A 392 8.18 7.01 60.71
N LEU A 393 8.82 8.20 60.65
CA LEU A 393 9.21 8.83 59.39
C LEU A 393 10.28 8.00 58.64
N ARG A 394 11.27 7.44 59.36
CA ARG A 394 12.27 6.52 58.77
C ARG A 394 11.64 5.27 58.19
N GLN A 395 10.73 4.63 58.92
CA GLN A 395 10.01 3.45 58.44
C GLN A 395 9.13 3.77 57.22
N LEU A 396 8.46 4.93 57.20
CA LEU A 396 7.70 5.40 56.05
C LEU A 396 8.59 5.59 54.82
N MET A 397 9.73 6.28 54.97
CA MET A 397 10.70 6.45 53.89
C MET A 397 11.24 5.10 53.38
N ALA A 398 11.68 4.20 54.26
CA ALA A 398 12.18 2.88 53.88
C ALA A 398 11.13 2.07 53.10
N SER A 399 9.88 2.05 53.55
CA SER A 399 8.77 1.39 52.83
C SER A 399 8.47 2.01 51.47
N THR A 400 8.73 3.31 51.32
CA THR A 400 8.51 4.06 50.07
C THR A 400 9.65 3.80 49.08
N THR A 401 10.90 3.80 49.53
CA THR A 401 12.06 3.35 48.74
C THR A 401 11.89 1.92 48.24
N GLN A 402 11.44 0.99 49.11
CA GLN A 402 11.22 -0.40 48.72
C GLN A 402 10.13 -0.55 47.65
N LYS A 403 9.05 0.26 47.69
CA LYS A 403 8.02 0.30 46.64
C LYS A 403 8.60 0.78 45.31
N TYR A 404 9.35 1.89 45.30
CA TYR A 404 9.96 2.40 44.08
C TYR A 404 11.00 1.44 43.50
N GLU A 405 11.80 0.75 44.32
CA GLU A 405 12.68 -0.32 43.83
C GLU A 405 11.93 -1.47 43.16
N ALA A 406 10.80 -1.90 43.73
CA ALA A 406 9.97 -2.96 43.15
C ALA A 406 9.32 -2.51 41.83
N GLU A 407 8.85 -1.27 41.76
CA GLU A 407 8.28 -0.67 40.54
C GLU A 407 9.34 -0.52 39.44
N ILE A 408 10.54 -0.01 39.76
CA ILE A 408 11.67 0.08 38.82
C ILE A 408 12.02 -1.30 38.26
N LYS A 409 12.09 -2.35 39.11
CA LYS A 409 12.33 -3.74 38.67
C LYS A 409 11.20 -4.23 37.76
N MET A 410 9.93 -3.96 38.07
CA MET A 410 8.79 -4.31 37.21
C MET A 410 8.85 -3.62 35.83
N LEU A 411 9.18 -2.33 35.80
CA LEU A 411 9.31 -1.55 34.57
C LEU A 411 10.51 -2.01 33.72
N GLN A 412 11.62 -2.42 34.35
CA GLN A 412 12.75 -3.02 33.65
C GLN A 412 12.39 -4.36 32.99
N THR A 413 11.64 -5.23 33.67
CA THR A 413 11.13 -6.48 33.08
C THR A 413 10.21 -6.21 31.89
N LYS A 414 9.20 -5.34 32.05
CA LYS A 414 8.28 -4.96 30.97
C LYS A 414 8.98 -4.32 29.77
N LYS A 415 10.04 -3.52 30.02
CA LYS A 415 10.88 -2.97 28.95
C LYS A 415 11.58 -4.09 28.17
N LYS A 416 12.17 -5.07 28.86
CA LYS A 416 12.86 -6.21 28.23
C LYS A 416 11.89 -7.08 27.40
N GLU A 417 10.69 -7.32 27.90
CA GLU A 417 9.62 -8.04 27.18
C GLU A 417 9.25 -7.32 25.87
N ALA A 418 9.06 -5.99 25.91
CA ALA A 418 8.79 -5.20 24.71
C ALA A 418 9.99 -5.12 23.74
N GLU A 419 11.24 -5.10 24.24
CA GLU A 419 12.45 -5.18 23.41
C GLU A 419 12.60 -6.55 22.73
N GLU A 420 12.16 -7.64 23.37
CA GLU A 420 12.13 -8.99 22.78
C GLU A 420 11.00 -9.14 21.75
N GLU A 421 9.79 -8.65 22.03
CA GLU A 421 8.66 -8.66 21.07
C GLU A 421 8.99 -7.84 19.81
N THR A 422 9.51 -6.62 19.97
CA THR A 422 9.89 -5.78 18.81
C THR A 422 11.02 -6.39 18.00
N MET A 423 11.99 -7.06 18.62
CA MET A 423 13.00 -7.87 17.93
C MET A 423 12.40 -9.04 17.15
N GLU A 424 11.38 -9.73 17.70
CA GLU A 424 10.72 -10.82 16.98
C GLU A 424 9.91 -10.31 15.77
N ILE A 425 9.22 -9.18 15.91
CA ILE A 425 8.52 -8.50 14.82
C ILE A 425 9.50 -8.07 13.71
N LEU A 426 10.66 -7.52 14.08
CA LEU A 426 11.72 -7.17 13.11
C LEU A 426 12.29 -8.41 12.41
N LYS A 427 12.49 -9.53 13.13
CA LYS A 427 12.93 -10.81 12.56
C LYS A 427 11.91 -11.37 11.58
N LYS A 428 10.62 -11.33 11.92
CA LYS A 428 9.49 -11.70 11.05
C LYS A 428 9.45 -10.83 9.77
N LYS A 429 9.55 -9.51 9.90
CA LYS A 429 9.62 -8.57 8.75
C LYS A 429 10.83 -8.84 7.85
N ARG A 430 12.01 -9.10 8.42
CA ARG A 430 13.25 -9.43 7.67
C ARG A 430 13.12 -10.74 6.88
N LEU A 431 12.43 -11.74 7.43
CA LEU A 431 12.14 -13.00 6.72
C LEU A 431 11.13 -12.81 5.59
N ALA A 432 10.07 -12.03 5.80
CA ALA A 432 9.10 -11.69 4.76
C ALA A 432 9.75 -10.95 3.58
N ALA A 433 10.55 -9.91 3.84
CA ALA A 433 11.30 -9.20 2.82
C ALA A 433 12.29 -10.11 2.06
N LYS A 434 12.93 -11.07 2.74
CA LYS A 434 13.79 -12.05 2.07
C LYS A 434 12.98 -12.96 1.12
N ALA A 435 11.81 -13.44 1.53
CA ALA A 435 10.95 -14.24 0.67
C ALA A 435 10.45 -13.46 -0.55
N GLU A 436 10.09 -12.18 -0.37
CA GLU A 436 9.67 -11.27 -1.44
C GLU A 436 10.80 -11.01 -2.45
N THR A 437 12.01 -10.68 -1.99
CA THR A 437 13.17 -10.52 -2.88
C THR A 437 13.53 -11.79 -3.65
N GLN A 438 13.36 -12.98 -3.05
CA GLN A 438 13.55 -14.25 -3.76
C GLN A 438 12.46 -14.47 -4.83
N LYS A 439 11.20 -14.14 -4.54
CA LYS A 439 10.12 -14.20 -5.53
C LYS A 439 10.43 -13.29 -6.72
N LEU A 440 10.80 -12.04 -6.47
CA LEU A 440 11.14 -11.07 -7.52
C LEU A 440 12.34 -11.52 -8.37
N ALA A 441 13.35 -12.18 -7.76
CA ALA A 441 14.46 -12.77 -8.50
C ALA A 441 13.99 -13.88 -9.45
N ASN A 442 13.14 -14.80 -8.97
CA ASN A 442 12.59 -15.88 -9.78
C ASN A 442 11.67 -15.36 -10.91
N ASP A 443 10.85 -14.34 -10.63
CA ASP A 443 9.98 -13.70 -11.63
C ASP A 443 10.81 -13.01 -12.72
N LEU A 444 11.93 -12.36 -12.35
CA LEU A 444 12.86 -11.70 -13.27
C LEU A 444 13.63 -12.71 -14.13
N GLU A 445 14.10 -13.83 -13.56
CA GLU A 445 14.66 -14.96 -14.33
C GLU A 445 13.62 -15.53 -15.33
N GLY A 446 12.36 -15.64 -14.90
CA GLY A 446 11.25 -16.04 -15.76
C GLY A 446 10.98 -15.05 -16.92
N ILE A 447 11.14 -13.75 -16.69
CA ILE A 447 11.07 -12.72 -17.73
C ILE A 447 12.26 -12.86 -18.70
N GLN A 448 13.48 -13.04 -18.19
CA GLN A 448 14.68 -13.22 -19.02
C GLN A 448 14.58 -14.46 -19.93
N LYS A 449 14.09 -15.59 -19.42
CA LYS A 449 13.86 -16.80 -20.23
C LYS A 449 12.83 -16.58 -21.34
N ARG A 450 11.74 -15.86 -21.07
CA ARG A 450 10.74 -15.49 -22.09
C ARG A 450 11.30 -14.50 -23.12
N ALA A 451 12.14 -13.56 -22.70
CA ALA A 451 12.79 -12.62 -23.60
C ALA A 451 13.80 -13.32 -24.53
N ALA A 452 14.62 -14.25 -24.00
CA ALA A 452 15.53 -15.07 -24.81
C ALA A 452 14.78 -15.92 -25.85
N MET A 453 13.70 -16.60 -25.44
CA MET A 453 12.84 -17.35 -26.37
C MET A 453 12.23 -16.45 -27.46
N LEU A 454 11.88 -15.20 -27.13
CA LEU A 454 11.39 -14.24 -28.12
C LEU A 454 12.48 -13.80 -29.10
N VAL A 455 13.72 -13.60 -28.63
CA VAL A 455 14.90 -13.35 -29.49
C VAL A 455 15.07 -14.50 -30.48
N ASP A 456 15.12 -15.74 -30.00
CA ASP A 456 15.33 -16.91 -30.85
C ASP A 456 14.20 -17.08 -31.87
N VAL A 457 12.94 -16.98 -31.47
CA VAL A 457 11.78 -17.11 -32.38
C VAL A 457 11.73 -15.97 -33.41
N THR A 458 12.14 -14.76 -33.04
CA THR A 458 12.08 -13.60 -33.95
C THR A 458 13.25 -13.61 -34.93
N GLY A 459 14.49 -13.80 -34.46
CA GLY A 459 15.67 -13.89 -35.34
C GLY A 459 15.59 -15.06 -36.33
N ASN A 460 15.06 -16.22 -35.92
CA ASN A 460 14.80 -17.33 -36.84
C ASN A 460 13.75 -16.99 -37.91
N LYS A 461 12.70 -16.22 -37.57
CA LYS A 461 11.71 -15.74 -38.55
C LYS A 461 12.32 -14.72 -39.51
N CYS A 462 13.06 -13.74 -39.00
CA CYS A 462 13.73 -12.73 -39.81
C CYS A 462 14.76 -13.37 -40.77
N SER A 463 15.62 -14.27 -40.29
CA SER A 463 16.56 -15.01 -41.16
C SER A 463 15.86 -15.89 -42.20
N HIS A 464 14.64 -16.39 -41.92
CA HIS A 464 13.84 -17.13 -42.90
C HIS A 464 13.18 -16.20 -43.93
N GLN A 465 12.63 -15.06 -43.50
CA GLN A 465 12.05 -14.04 -44.39
C GLN A 465 13.11 -13.43 -45.30
N ALA A 466 14.31 -13.15 -44.78
CA ALA A 466 15.47 -12.69 -45.54
C ALA A 466 15.76 -13.61 -46.74
N LYS A 467 15.92 -14.92 -46.48
CA LYS A 467 16.15 -15.93 -47.52
C LYS A 467 15.00 -16.07 -48.52
N GLN A 468 13.75 -15.78 -48.12
CA GLN A 468 12.63 -15.72 -49.07
C GLN A 468 12.70 -14.47 -49.96
N LEU A 469 13.16 -13.33 -49.44
CA LEU A 469 13.37 -12.10 -50.20
C LEU A 469 14.53 -12.24 -51.18
N GLU A 470 15.65 -12.86 -50.77
CA GLU A 470 16.79 -13.20 -51.64
C GLU A 470 16.34 -14.02 -52.85
N VAL A 471 15.68 -15.17 -52.63
CA VAL A 471 15.19 -16.05 -53.71
C VAL A 471 14.13 -15.37 -54.59
N LEU A 472 13.36 -14.43 -54.05
CA LEU A 472 12.43 -13.63 -54.83
C LEU A 472 13.16 -12.57 -55.68
N GLN A 473 14.19 -11.92 -55.12
CA GLN A 473 15.02 -10.94 -55.82
C GLN A 473 15.80 -11.59 -56.97
N GLU A 474 16.37 -12.79 -56.76
CA GLU A 474 16.99 -13.59 -57.82
C GLU A 474 16.04 -13.83 -59.01
N ARG A 475 14.78 -14.19 -58.73
CA ARG A 475 13.76 -14.42 -59.78
C ARG A 475 13.33 -13.15 -60.51
N VAL A 476 13.31 -12.00 -59.82
CA VAL A 476 13.04 -10.71 -60.49
C VAL A 476 14.24 -10.30 -61.36
N LEU A 477 15.48 -10.53 -60.90
CA LEU A 477 16.69 -10.33 -61.71
C LEU A 477 16.73 -11.25 -62.94
N GLU A 478 16.35 -12.52 -62.80
CA GLU A 478 16.20 -13.46 -63.92
C GLU A 478 15.15 -12.96 -64.94
N ALA A 479 13.99 -12.52 -64.46
CA ALA A 479 12.95 -11.95 -65.31
C ALA A 479 13.43 -10.67 -66.06
N ILE A 480 14.18 -9.79 -65.38
CA ILE A 480 14.81 -8.62 -66.03
C ILE A 480 15.81 -9.07 -67.08
N HIS A 481 16.63 -10.09 -66.81
CA HIS A 481 17.62 -10.58 -67.78
C HIS A 481 16.95 -11.12 -69.04
N VAL A 482 15.84 -11.88 -68.89
CA VAL A 482 15.05 -12.38 -70.03
C VAL A 482 14.42 -11.23 -70.84
N VAL A 483 13.80 -10.25 -70.18
CA VAL A 483 13.20 -9.08 -70.85
C VAL A 483 14.28 -8.23 -71.54
N SER A 484 15.41 -7.97 -70.88
CA SER A 484 16.53 -7.21 -71.42
C SER A 484 17.14 -7.89 -72.65
N HIS A 485 17.32 -9.22 -72.61
CA HIS A 485 17.86 -9.98 -73.75
C HIS A 485 16.89 -9.97 -74.95
N GLN A 486 15.58 -9.94 -74.74
CA GLN A 486 14.61 -9.77 -75.84
C GLN A 486 14.73 -8.38 -76.49
N LYS A 487 14.98 -7.33 -75.69
CA LYS A 487 15.03 -5.93 -76.12
C LYS A 487 16.41 -5.43 -76.58
N LYS A 488 17.48 -6.14 -76.22
CA LYS A 488 18.89 -5.70 -76.35
C LYS A 488 19.22 -4.46 -75.50
N CYS A 489 18.56 -4.30 -74.36
CA CYS A 489 18.92 -3.26 -73.38
C CYS A 489 20.27 -3.59 -72.72
N ASP A 490 21.01 -2.55 -72.33
CA ASP A 490 22.21 -2.72 -71.50
C ASP A 490 21.78 -3.03 -70.05
N ILE A 491 22.45 -4.03 -69.46
CA ILE A 491 22.20 -4.56 -68.11
C ILE A 491 23.41 -4.37 -67.17
N SER A 492 24.43 -3.63 -67.60
CA SER A 492 25.69 -3.44 -66.84
C SER A 492 25.47 -2.89 -65.43
N ASN A 493 24.48 -2.02 -65.22
CA ASN A 493 24.17 -1.41 -63.92
C ASN A 493 23.20 -2.24 -63.04
N LEU A 494 22.77 -3.44 -63.47
CA LEU A 494 21.74 -4.19 -62.73
C LEU A 494 22.18 -4.62 -61.32
N ASN A 495 23.49 -4.80 -61.10
CA ASN A 495 24.06 -5.10 -59.79
C ASN A 495 24.13 -3.89 -58.84
N GLU A 496 23.94 -2.67 -59.32
CA GLU A 496 23.88 -1.47 -58.47
C GLU A 496 22.49 -1.35 -57.82
N LEU A 497 21.43 -1.79 -58.52
CA LEU A 497 20.05 -1.81 -58.01
C LEU A 497 19.82 -2.86 -56.91
N SER A 498 20.62 -3.93 -56.87
CA SER A 498 20.55 -4.96 -55.83
C SER A 498 21.36 -4.62 -54.57
N GLN A 499 22.28 -3.65 -54.62
CA GLN A 499 23.01 -3.16 -53.46
C GLN A 499 22.26 -2.00 -52.78
N VAL A 500 21.47 -2.31 -51.75
CA VAL A 500 20.97 -1.28 -50.84
C VAL A 500 22.10 -0.71 -50.00
N VAL A 501 22.30 0.59 -50.10
CA VAL A 501 23.20 1.35 -49.22
C VAL A 501 22.62 1.29 -47.81
N THR A 502 23.19 0.42 -46.97
CA THR A 502 22.78 0.24 -45.58
C THR A 502 22.83 1.57 -44.85
N SER A 503 21.66 2.05 -44.40
CA SER A 503 21.57 3.37 -43.76
C SER A 503 22.41 3.40 -42.47
N PRO A 504 23.16 4.48 -42.17
CA PRO A 504 23.99 4.56 -40.97
C PRO A 504 23.16 4.54 -39.67
N ARG A 505 22.85 3.34 -39.16
CA ARG A 505 22.14 3.15 -37.89
C ARG A 505 23.11 3.38 -36.72
N MET A 506 22.60 3.97 -35.63
CA MET A 506 23.43 4.29 -34.47
C MET A 506 23.79 3.03 -33.68
N ASN A 507 25.09 2.77 -33.50
CA ASN A 507 25.59 1.65 -32.70
C ASN A 507 25.00 1.66 -31.27
N ALA A 508 24.21 0.65 -30.93
CA ALA A 508 23.60 0.47 -29.61
C ALA A 508 24.61 0.11 -28.48
N ALA A 509 25.91 0.15 -28.76
CA ALA A 509 27.00 -0.31 -27.89
C ALA A 509 27.20 0.50 -26.58
N ASN A 510 26.48 1.61 -26.40
CA ASN A 510 26.68 2.55 -25.29
C ASN A 510 25.67 2.39 -24.13
N LEU A 511 24.78 1.38 -24.14
CA LEU A 511 23.84 1.12 -23.05
C LEU A 511 24.43 0.12 -22.04
N PRO A 512 24.70 0.52 -20.77
CA PRO A 512 25.31 -0.37 -19.77
C PRO A 512 24.28 -1.35 -19.20
N GLY A 513 24.25 -2.57 -19.73
CA GLY A 513 23.48 -3.68 -19.19
C GLY A 513 23.89 -5.02 -19.80
N PRO A 514 23.43 -6.16 -19.26
CA PRO A 514 23.57 -7.44 -19.92
C PRO A 514 22.84 -7.40 -21.26
N ALA A 515 23.52 -7.72 -22.35
CA ALA A 515 22.95 -7.72 -23.69
C ALA A 515 21.96 -8.90 -23.87
N ILE A 516 20.76 -8.75 -23.33
CA ILE A 516 19.58 -9.50 -23.79
C ILE A 516 19.51 -9.26 -25.30
N GLY A 517 19.44 -10.33 -26.11
CA GLY A 517 19.75 -10.33 -27.56
C GLY A 517 18.82 -9.52 -28.48
N LEU A 518 18.07 -8.56 -27.94
CA LEU A 518 17.24 -7.59 -28.65
C LEU A 518 18.03 -6.83 -29.72
N ASN A 519 19.30 -6.47 -29.48
CA ASN A 519 20.17 -5.85 -30.48
C ASN A 519 20.28 -6.72 -31.74
N LYS A 520 20.39 -8.05 -31.57
CA LYS A 520 20.42 -8.99 -32.70
C LYS A 520 19.06 -9.09 -33.39
N ILE A 521 17.93 -9.00 -32.67
CA ILE A 521 16.62 -8.89 -33.33
C ILE A 521 16.59 -7.63 -34.20
N ASP A 522 17.08 -6.49 -33.69
CA ASP A 522 17.04 -5.21 -34.40
C ASP A 522 17.96 -5.24 -35.64
N GLU A 523 19.09 -5.92 -35.57
CA GLU A 523 19.96 -6.27 -36.72
C GLU A 523 19.24 -7.20 -37.73
N ASP A 524 18.70 -8.33 -37.27
CA ASP A 524 17.97 -9.32 -38.09
C ASP A 524 16.74 -8.69 -38.78
N VAL A 525 16.02 -7.77 -38.11
CA VAL A 525 14.89 -7.00 -38.64
C VAL A 525 15.35 -5.91 -39.61
N SER A 526 16.46 -5.21 -39.31
CA SER A 526 17.05 -4.23 -40.22
C SER A 526 17.41 -4.88 -41.56
N HIS A 527 18.02 -6.07 -41.51
CA HIS A 527 18.43 -6.83 -42.69
C HIS A 527 17.23 -7.23 -43.58
N VAL A 528 16.11 -7.66 -42.98
CA VAL A 528 14.86 -7.93 -43.72
C VAL A 528 14.31 -6.66 -44.37
N ILE A 529 14.36 -5.51 -43.70
CA ILE A 529 13.92 -4.22 -44.27
C ILE A 529 14.80 -3.82 -45.45
N ASP A 530 16.12 -3.89 -45.31
CA ASP A 530 17.07 -3.54 -46.37
C ASP A 530 16.88 -4.46 -47.60
N GLN A 531 16.61 -5.76 -47.40
CA GLN A 531 16.28 -6.68 -48.50
C GLN A 531 14.89 -6.43 -49.13
N MET A 532 13.88 -6.00 -48.36
CA MET A 532 12.62 -5.55 -48.94
C MET A 532 12.82 -4.31 -49.84
N THR A 533 13.67 -3.36 -49.44
CA THR A 533 14.03 -2.22 -50.28
C THR A 533 14.78 -2.66 -51.54
N ALA A 534 15.74 -3.59 -51.43
CA ALA A 534 16.48 -4.12 -52.57
C ALA A 534 15.55 -4.80 -53.60
N LEU A 535 14.59 -5.59 -53.11
CA LEU A 535 13.54 -6.20 -53.93
C LEU A 535 12.62 -5.15 -54.58
N SER A 536 12.28 -4.05 -53.88
CA SER A 536 11.46 -2.97 -54.45
C SER A 536 12.17 -2.31 -55.62
N ASN A 537 13.42 -1.86 -55.44
CA ASN A 537 14.22 -1.20 -56.48
C ASN A 537 14.35 -2.06 -57.75
N VAL A 538 14.62 -3.35 -57.58
CA VAL A 538 14.72 -4.31 -58.68
C VAL A 538 13.35 -4.56 -59.34
N THR A 539 12.27 -4.63 -58.57
CA THR A 539 10.90 -4.80 -59.09
C THR A 539 10.43 -3.56 -59.86
N GLU A 540 10.74 -2.36 -59.38
CA GLU A 540 10.48 -1.10 -60.08
C GLU A 540 11.20 -1.06 -61.43
N ARG A 541 12.49 -1.44 -61.49
CA ARG A 541 13.20 -1.50 -62.79
C ARG A 541 12.63 -2.55 -63.75
N LEU A 542 12.10 -3.68 -63.25
CA LEU A 542 11.34 -4.62 -64.09
C LEU A 542 10.05 -3.99 -64.64
N VAL A 543 9.33 -3.23 -63.81
CA VAL A 543 8.11 -2.53 -64.23
C VAL A 543 8.43 -1.49 -65.30
N ASP A 544 9.43 -0.63 -65.09
CA ASP A 544 9.92 0.34 -66.09
C ASP A 544 10.24 -0.36 -67.41
N LEU A 545 11.07 -1.41 -67.36
CA LEU A 545 11.45 -2.17 -68.55
C LEU A 545 10.25 -2.83 -69.25
N THR A 546 9.15 -3.14 -68.56
CA THR A 546 7.91 -3.60 -69.23
C THR A 546 7.06 -2.48 -69.82
N LEU A 547 7.08 -1.29 -69.21
CA LEU A 547 6.35 -0.11 -69.67
C LEU A 547 7.04 0.59 -70.85
N GLU A 548 8.38 0.61 -70.89
CA GLU A 548 9.19 1.25 -71.95
C GLU A 548 8.90 0.72 -73.38
N ASP A 549 8.30 -0.47 -73.55
CA ASP A 549 7.89 -1.02 -74.87
C ASP A 549 6.49 -0.60 -75.32
N SER A 550 5.69 -0.04 -74.42
CA SER A 550 4.23 -0.24 -74.45
C SER A 550 3.42 1.06 -74.40
N ASP A 551 2.74 1.38 -75.49
CA ASP A 551 1.50 2.20 -75.45
C ASP A 551 0.37 1.48 -74.69
N LEU A 552 0.54 0.20 -74.32
CA LEU A 552 -0.34 -0.51 -73.39
C LEU A 552 -0.29 0.19 -72.04
N SER A 553 -1.40 0.84 -71.67
CA SER A 553 -1.54 1.48 -70.37
C SER A 553 -1.26 0.49 -69.23
N LEU A 554 -0.80 0.97 -68.08
CA LEU A 554 -0.79 0.18 -66.83
C LEU A 554 -2.17 -0.47 -66.58
N LYS A 555 -3.25 0.19 -67.01
CA LYS A 555 -4.63 -0.33 -67.02
C LYS A 555 -4.79 -1.61 -67.85
N GLU A 556 -4.11 -1.74 -68.99
CA GLU A 556 -4.16 -2.90 -69.88
C GLU A 556 -3.25 -4.03 -69.40
N ILE A 557 -2.09 -3.73 -68.83
CA ILE A 557 -1.26 -4.73 -68.15
C ILE A 557 -1.99 -5.30 -66.93
N VAL A 558 -2.64 -4.45 -66.12
CA VAL A 558 -3.48 -4.89 -65.00
C VAL A 558 -4.72 -5.64 -65.51
N LEU A 559 -5.40 -5.18 -66.57
CA LEU A 559 -6.53 -5.91 -67.16
C LEU A 559 -6.12 -7.29 -67.66
N ASP A 560 -5.03 -7.41 -68.43
CA ASP A 560 -4.60 -8.70 -68.97
C ASP A 560 -4.03 -9.63 -67.89
N ARG A 561 -3.39 -9.10 -66.85
CA ARG A 561 -2.95 -9.89 -65.68
C ARG A 561 -4.13 -10.33 -64.80
N MET A 562 -5.15 -9.48 -64.62
CA MET A 562 -6.43 -9.88 -64.02
C MET A 562 -7.16 -10.91 -64.89
N LYS A 563 -7.18 -10.75 -66.21
CA LYS A 563 -7.80 -11.66 -67.17
C LYS A 563 -7.10 -13.01 -67.17
N LYS A 564 -5.75 -13.04 -67.12
CA LYS A 564 -4.95 -14.25 -66.96
C LYS A 564 -5.13 -14.90 -65.58
N GLN A 565 -5.31 -14.14 -64.49
CA GLN A 565 -5.66 -14.73 -63.18
C GLN A 565 -7.10 -15.28 -63.17
N PHE A 566 -8.08 -14.56 -63.71
CA PHE A 566 -9.45 -15.07 -63.86
C PHE A 566 -9.47 -16.34 -64.71
N SER A 567 -8.80 -16.33 -65.87
CA SER A 567 -8.65 -17.51 -66.71
C SER A 567 -7.90 -18.63 -65.99
N ALA A 568 -6.82 -18.38 -65.23
CA ALA A 568 -6.15 -19.42 -64.46
C ALA A 568 -7.08 -20.08 -63.43
N CYS A 569 -7.92 -19.28 -62.75
CA CYS A 569 -8.97 -19.79 -61.85
C CYS A 569 -10.05 -20.64 -62.55
N PHE A 570 -10.15 -20.61 -63.89
CA PHE A 570 -11.08 -21.42 -64.70
C PHE A 570 -10.39 -22.41 -65.67
N VAL A 571 -9.05 -22.43 -65.75
CA VAL A 571 -8.27 -23.27 -66.68
C VAL A 571 -7.54 -24.41 -65.95
N HIS A 572 -7.53 -24.44 -64.61
CA HIS A 572 -7.09 -25.61 -63.84
C HIS A 572 -8.19 -26.67 -63.66
N GLN A 573 -8.77 -27.10 -64.78
CA GLN A 573 -9.30 -28.45 -64.96
C GLN A 573 -8.50 -29.14 -66.09
N TYR A 574 -8.13 -30.40 -65.86
CA TYR A 574 -7.41 -31.29 -66.80
C TYR A 574 -5.98 -30.89 -67.19
N THR A 575 -5.04 -31.15 -66.29
CA THR A 575 -3.82 -31.89 -66.69
C THR A 575 -3.30 -32.73 -65.52
N LYS A 576 -2.61 -33.83 -65.83
CA LYS A 576 -2.25 -34.88 -64.86
C LYS A 576 -1.05 -34.46 -64.01
N SER A 577 -1.12 -34.72 -62.70
CA SER A 577 0.06 -34.72 -61.82
C SER A 577 0.89 -35.98 -62.05
N ASP A 578 2.20 -35.84 -62.18
CA ASP A 578 3.16 -36.95 -62.21
C ASP A 578 3.86 -37.04 -60.84
N GLU A 579 3.63 -38.12 -60.09
CA GLU A 579 4.19 -38.30 -58.73
C GLU A 579 5.61 -38.87 -58.78
N ALA A 580 6.62 -38.00 -58.86
CA ALA A 580 8.03 -38.41 -58.80
C ALA A 580 8.87 -37.53 -57.85
N GLY A 581 8.91 -37.93 -56.59
CA GLY A 581 10.09 -37.70 -55.72
C GLY A 581 10.04 -36.54 -54.73
N LEU A 582 9.69 -36.83 -53.48
CA LEU A 582 10.50 -36.47 -52.31
C LEU A 582 10.10 -37.28 -51.06
N LEU A 583 10.42 -38.58 -51.08
CA LEU A 583 10.14 -39.51 -49.98
C LEU A 583 11.44 -40.19 -49.49
N ARG A 584 12.14 -39.52 -48.56
CA ARG A 584 13.12 -40.12 -47.61
C ARG A 584 13.43 -39.08 -46.51
N GLN A 585 13.10 -39.40 -45.26
CA GLN A 585 14.03 -39.82 -44.19
C GLN A 585 14.89 -38.67 -43.61
N ARG A 586 15.08 -38.57 -42.28
CA ARG A 586 15.13 -39.68 -41.30
C ARG A 586 14.59 -39.29 -39.91
N SER A 587 14.22 -40.31 -39.13
CA SER A 587 13.81 -40.24 -37.72
C SER A 587 15.01 -40.19 -36.75
N SER A 588 14.71 -40.23 -35.44
CA SER A 588 15.61 -40.34 -34.27
C SER A 588 16.09 -38.98 -33.68
N SER A 589 16.22 -38.81 -32.36
CA SER A 589 15.94 -39.73 -31.23
C SER A 589 15.44 -38.96 -29.99
N ALA A 590 14.57 -39.59 -29.19
CA ALA A 590 14.28 -39.13 -27.83
C ALA A 590 15.26 -39.77 -26.83
N THR A 591 15.80 -38.97 -25.91
CA THR A 591 16.56 -39.41 -24.74
C THR A 591 16.15 -38.56 -23.54
N ALA A 592 15.60 -39.19 -22.51
CA ALA A 592 15.27 -38.53 -21.25
C ALA A 592 16.50 -38.46 -20.33
N PRO A 593 16.65 -37.40 -19.51
CA PRO A 593 17.53 -37.43 -18.34
C PRO A 593 16.81 -38.09 -17.15
N GLU A 594 17.55 -38.85 -16.35
CA GLU A 594 17.08 -39.46 -15.11
C GLU A 594 17.05 -38.45 -13.95
N SER A 595 16.24 -38.72 -12.93
CA SER A 595 16.29 -38.00 -11.65
C SER A 595 17.50 -38.44 -10.80
N PRO A 596 18.19 -37.53 -10.12
CA PRO A 596 18.91 -37.84 -8.89
C PRO A 596 18.04 -37.58 -7.64
N SER A 597 18.51 -38.10 -6.49
CA SER A 597 17.85 -38.03 -5.16
C SER A 597 18.05 -36.71 -4.43
#